data_AF-A0A2D5W7D7-F1
#
_entry.id   AF-A0A2D5W7D7-F1
#
_cell.length_a   1.000
_cell.length_b   1.000
_cell.length_c   1.000
_cell.angle_alpha   90.00
_cell.angle_beta   90.00
_cell.angle_gamma   90.00
#
_symmetry.space_group_name_H-M   'P 1'
#
loop_
_entity.id
_entity.type
_entity.pdbx_description
1 polymer ?
#
loop_
_entity_poly.entity_id
_entity_poly.type
_entity_poly.pdbx_seq_one_letter_code
_entity_poly.pdbx_strand_id
1 'polypeptide(L)'
;MIWPPLATQFCLELACGTLLALACVHPAPVGRLFYRLLGTTAILPLFGELLIRASGGMAQLWRQPVGLCVLLAVLGYPLLSGGKRPLSRLGAMVWTFLWSALGLALSLGETPAAESGLGWGLATLSALSTGAVAGGVGLAMVLGHWYLTVPNLAVEHLRRLNLVTGLAMVANLLLLGASILVFGDVLEGARTPLLSPWGMFHLGTRLVVGLILPLAFALMVRGSLVYGNTRSATGILYASTVLVLIGTALALSLQDSYGVPL
;
A
#
# COMPACT_ATOMS: atom_id res chain seq x y z
N MET A 1 11.27 -23.27 5.37
CA MET A 1 10.15 -22.89 4.49
C MET A 1 10.62 -21.74 3.62
N ILE A 2 10.44 -21.81 2.30
CA ILE A 2 10.87 -20.75 1.39
C ILE A 2 9.77 -19.68 1.40
N TRP A 3 10.09 -18.49 1.87
CA TRP A 3 9.17 -17.35 1.84
C TRP A 3 9.08 -16.83 0.41
N PRO A 4 7.87 -16.73 -0.18
CA PRO A 4 7.75 -16.31 -1.56
C PRO A 4 8.10 -14.82 -1.71
N PRO A 5 8.83 -14.42 -2.77
CA PRO A 5 9.18 -13.02 -3.02
C PRO A 5 7.98 -12.06 -3.03
N LEU A 6 6.82 -12.53 -3.48
CA LEU A 6 5.57 -11.77 -3.48
C LEU A 6 5.05 -11.46 -2.08
N ALA A 7 5.30 -12.33 -1.09
CA ALA A 7 4.93 -12.03 0.29
C ALA A 7 5.79 -10.90 0.86
N THR A 8 7.10 -10.90 0.57
CA THR A 8 7.99 -9.78 0.90
C THR A 8 7.50 -8.48 0.28
N GLN A 9 7.19 -8.50 -1.02
CA GLN A 9 6.67 -7.34 -1.73
C GLN A 9 5.40 -6.82 -1.08
N PHE A 10 4.40 -7.69 -0.84
CA PHE A 10 3.15 -7.31 -0.20
C PHE A 10 3.35 -6.68 1.19
N CYS A 11 4.22 -7.27 2.02
CA CYS A 11 4.54 -6.74 3.35
C CYS A 11 5.13 -5.32 3.28
N LEU A 12 6.02 -5.08 2.30
CA LEU A 12 6.65 -3.78 2.09
C LEU A 12 5.66 -2.75 1.52
N GLU A 13 4.82 -3.14 0.56
CA GLU A 13 3.77 -2.30 -0.01
C GLU A 13 2.77 -1.83 1.05
N LEU A 14 2.28 -2.77 1.87
CA LEU A 14 1.32 -2.46 2.94
C LEU A 14 1.92 -1.50 3.98
N ALA A 15 3.18 -1.71 4.34
CA ALA A 15 3.90 -0.83 5.26
C ALA A 15 4.06 0.58 4.66
N CYS A 16 4.56 0.69 3.42
CA CYS A 16 4.74 1.95 2.72
C CYS A 16 3.42 2.72 2.62
N GLY A 17 2.36 2.04 2.18
CA GLY A 17 1.04 2.63 2.03
C GLY A 17 0.45 3.15 3.33
N THR A 18 0.53 2.34 4.38
CA THR A 18 -0.01 2.72 5.70
C THR A 18 0.75 3.91 6.28
N LEU A 19 2.09 3.96 6.13
CA LEU A 19 2.92 5.05 6.63
C LEU A 19 2.70 6.35 5.84
N LEU A 20 2.57 6.25 4.52
CA LEU A 20 2.25 7.38 3.66
C LEU A 20 0.89 7.98 4.03
N ALA A 21 -0.12 7.13 4.15
CA ALA A 21 -1.45 7.54 4.57
C ALA A 21 -1.43 8.19 5.97
N LEU A 22 -0.69 7.60 6.91
CA LEU A 22 -0.58 8.10 8.28
C LEU A 22 0.11 9.47 8.35
N ALA A 23 1.12 9.70 7.51
CA ALA A 23 1.76 11.00 7.35
C ALA A 23 0.79 12.07 6.82
N CYS A 24 -0.17 11.71 5.97
CA CYS A 24 -1.19 12.65 5.47
C CYS A 24 -2.22 13.05 6.55
N VAL A 25 -2.45 12.20 7.55
CA VAL A 25 -3.36 12.49 8.68
C VAL A 25 -2.66 13.31 9.76
N HIS A 26 -1.35 13.15 9.94
CA HIS A 26 -0.58 13.94 10.90
C HIS A 26 -0.70 15.46 10.59
N PRO A 27 -0.97 16.34 11.59
CA PRO A 27 -0.94 16.14 13.04
C PRO A 27 -2.33 16.00 13.72
N ALA A 28 -3.31 15.32 13.11
CA ALA A 28 -4.66 15.22 13.65
C ALA A 28 -4.71 14.82 15.15
N PRO A 29 -5.60 15.43 15.97
CA PRO A 29 -5.71 15.19 17.41
C PRO A 29 -6.45 13.88 17.76
N VAL A 30 -6.13 12.79 17.07
CA VAL A 30 -6.76 11.46 17.20
C VAL A 30 -6.25 10.63 18.39
N GLY A 31 -5.34 11.20 19.19
CA GLY A 31 -4.74 10.57 20.36
C GLY A 31 -3.60 9.60 20.03
N ARG A 32 -2.80 9.22 21.04
CA ARG A 32 -1.62 8.35 20.87
C ARG A 32 -1.98 6.91 20.47
N LEU A 33 -3.12 6.42 20.96
CA LEU A 33 -3.59 5.06 20.66
C LEU A 33 -3.78 4.85 19.17
N PHE A 34 -4.34 5.84 18.46
CA PHE A 34 -4.52 5.77 17.01
C PHE A 34 -3.18 5.58 16.29
N TYR A 35 -2.21 6.47 16.53
CA TYR A 35 -0.90 6.35 15.89
C TYR A 35 -0.16 5.07 16.26
N ARG A 36 -0.33 4.57 17.49
CA ARG A 36 0.22 3.29 17.91
C ARG A 36 -0.42 2.13 17.15
N LEU A 37 -1.76 2.10 17.04
CA LEU A 37 -2.49 1.03 16.36
C LEU A 37 -2.12 1.00 14.87
N LEU A 38 -2.14 2.14 14.20
CA LEU A 38 -1.80 2.23 12.78
C LEU A 38 -0.31 2.02 12.53
N GLY A 39 0.53 2.45 13.46
CA GLY A 39 1.94 2.14 13.43
C GLY A 39 2.22 0.65 13.60
N THR A 40 1.51 -0.03 14.50
CA THR A 40 1.61 -1.49 14.63
C THR A 40 1.14 -2.22 13.38
N THR A 41 0.08 -1.78 12.72
CA THR A 41 -0.40 -2.42 11.48
C THR A 41 0.61 -2.28 10.33
N ALA A 42 1.37 -1.18 10.27
CA ALA A 42 2.45 -1.01 9.30
C ALA A 42 3.69 -1.85 9.62
N ILE A 43 4.04 -1.99 10.91
CA ILE A 43 5.27 -2.68 11.34
C ILE A 43 5.11 -4.19 11.44
N LEU A 44 3.92 -4.69 11.78
CA LEU A 44 3.64 -6.13 11.89
C LEU A 44 4.07 -6.94 10.65
N PRO A 45 3.74 -6.54 9.40
CA PRO A 45 4.21 -7.26 8.21
C PRO A 45 5.73 -7.20 8.05
N LEU A 46 6.36 -6.05 8.33
CA LEU A 46 7.83 -5.90 8.28
C LEU A 46 8.54 -6.77 9.32
N PHE A 47 7.95 -6.89 10.50
CA PHE A 47 8.47 -7.74 11.56
C PHE A 47 8.36 -9.22 11.19
N GLY A 48 7.24 -9.64 10.58
CA GLY A 48 7.10 -10.98 10.00
C GLY A 48 8.21 -11.29 8.99
N GLU A 49 8.40 -10.39 8.03
CA GLU A 49 9.48 -10.48 7.03
C GLU A 49 10.86 -10.61 7.68
N LEU A 50 11.14 -9.80 8.70
CA LEU A 50 12.41 -9.84 9.45
C LEU A 50 12.63 -11.19 10.13
N LEU A 51 11.61 -11.73 10.81
CA LEU A 51 11.70 -13.01 11.51
C LEU A 51 11.99 -14.16 10.54
N ILE A 52 11.36 -14.13 9.37
CA ILE A 52 11.51 -15.17 8.37
C ILE A 52 12.91 -15.14 7.77
N ARG A 53 13.45 -13.96 7.46
CA ARG A 53 14.86 -13.83 7.04
C ARG A 53 15.84 -14.25 8.14
N ALA A 54 15.57 -13.86 9.38
CA ALA A 54 16.40 -14.26 10.52
C ALA A 54 16.40 -15.78 10.73
N SER A 55 15.29 -16.46 10.42
CA SER A 55 15.19 -17.94 10.49
C SER A 55 16.07 -18.67 9.48
N GLY A 56 16.41 -18.02 8.35
CA GLY A 56 17.40 -18.51 7.39
C GLY A 56 18.86 -18.37 7.84
N GLY A 57 19.10 -17.69 8.98
CA GLY A 57 20.42 -17.46 9.56
C GLY A 57 20.78 -15.98 9.61
N MET A 58 21.30 -15.52 10.76
CA MET A 58 21.64 -14.11 10.98
C MET A 58 22.67 -13.58 9.96
N ALA A 59 23.61 -14.41 9.52
CA ALA A 59 24.59 -14.05 8.50
C ALA A 59 23.95 -13.72 7.14
N GLN A 60 22.81 -14.36 6.82
CA GLN A 60 22.08 -14.10 5.58
C GLN A 60 21.34 -12.75 5.62
N LEU A 61 20.83 -12.37 6.79
CA LEU A 61 20.20 -11.05 7.01
C LEU A 61 21.17 -9.90 6.69
N TRP A 62 22.43 -10.00 7.15
CA TRP A 62 23.45 -8.97 6.92
C TRP A 62 23.93 -8.91 5.47
N ARG A 63 23.84 -10.02 4.72
CA ARG A 63 24.28 -10.10 3.33
C ARG A 63 23.22 -9.64 2.33
N GLN A 64 21.95 -9.68 2.70
CA GLN A 64 20.84 -9.29 1.82
C GLN A 64 20.44 -7.83 2.07
N PRO A 65 20.55 -6.93 1.07
CA PRO A 65 20.28 -5.51 1.27
C PRO A 65 18.82 -5.21 1.64
N VAL A 66 17.88 -6.04 1.17
CA VAL A 66 16.46 -5.97 1.56
C VAL A 66 16.29 -6.24 3.06
N GLY A 67 17.01 -7.21 3.62
CA GLY A 67 16.95 -7.55 5.05
C GLY A 67 17.41 -6.40 5.94
N LEU A 68 18.45 -5.68 5.54
CA LEU A 68 18.91 -4.46 6.22
C LEU A 68 17.88 -3.34 6.15
N CYS A 69 17.25 -3.13 4.99
CA CYS A 69 16.19 -2.14 4.83
C CYS A 69 15.00 -2.43 5.76
N VAL A 70 14.55 -3.69 5.82
CA VAL A 70 13.48 -4.13 6.71
C VAL A 70 13.85 -3.91 8.18
N LEU A 71 15.07 -4.29 8.59
CA LEU A 71 15.57 -4.07 9.95
C LEU A 71 15.54 -2.58 10.32
N LEU A 72 16.09 -1.72 9.46
CA LEU A 72 16.12 -0.28 9.67
C LEU A 72 14.71 0.33 9.73
N ALA A 73 13.78 -0.16 8.91
CA ALA A 73 12.38 0.25 8.96
C ALA A 73 11.73 -0.12 10.31
N VAL A 74 11.93 -1.35 10.80
CA VAL A 74 11.41 -1.84 12.08
C VAL A 74 11.95 -1.03 13.27
N LEU A 75 13.21 -0.60 13.22
CA LEU A 75 13.81 0.24 14.27
C LEU A 75 13.14 1.62 14.43
N GLY A 76 12.35 2.08 13.46
CA GLY A 76 11.54 3.29 13.59
C GLY A 76 10.34 3.15 14.54
N TYR A 77 9.90 1.92 14.84
CA TYR A 77 8.67 1.65 15.59
C TYR A 77 8.60 2.28 17.00
N PRO A 78 9.67 2.26 17.84
CA PRO A 78 9.60 2.86 19.18
C PRO A 78 9.26 4.35 19.15
N LEU A 79 9.79 5.08 18.17
CA LEU A 79 9.52 6.50 17.97
C LEU A 79 8.13 6.74 17.37
N LEU A 80 7.67 5.83 16.50
CA LEU A 80 6.33 5.86 15.91
C LEU A 80 5.23 5.66 16.97
N SER A 81 5.41 4.66 17.84
CA SER A 81 4.44 4.23 18.86
C SER A 81 4.50 5.08 20.14
N GLY A 82 5.73 5.37 20.61
CA GLY A 82 5.98 6.02 21.91
C GLY A 82 6.37 7.50 21.83
N GLY A 83 6.61 8.04 20.63
CA GLY A 83 7.09 9.42 20.43
C GLY A 83 6.16 10.46 21.07
N LYS A 84 6.67 11.16 22.10
CA LYS A 84 5.95 12.23 22.80
C LYS A 84 5.81 13.49 21.94
N ARG A 85 6.79 13.75 21.06
CA ARG A 85 6.84 14.94 20.20
C ARG A 85 6.28 14.62 18.81
N PRO A 86 5.41 15.48 18.23
CA PRO A 86 4.83 15.24 16.90
C PRO A 86 5.91 15.16 15.82
N LEU A 87 6.95 16.00 15.90
CA LEU A 87 8.06 16.01 14.95
C LEU A 87 8.85 14.69 14.94
N SER A 88 9.09 14.10 16.12
CA SER A 88 9.78 12.81 16.24
C SER A 88 8.97 11.67 15.63
N ARG A 89 7.63 11.74 15.77
CA ARG A 89 6.74 10.74 15.19
C ARG A 89 6.69 10.85 13.67
N LEU A 90 6.61 12.06 13.13
CA LEU A 90 6.70 12.30 11.69
C LEU A 90 8.05 11.84 11.13
N GLY A 91 9.14 12.16 11.83
CA GLY A 91 10.49 11.67 11.47
C GLY A 91 10.55 10.14 11.43
N ALA A 92 9.93 9.46 12.39
CA ALA A 92 9.84 8.00 12.40
C ALA A 92 8.99 7.45 11.25
N MET A 93 7.86 8.09 10.91
CA MET A 93 7.04 7.72 9.75
C MET A 93 7.84 7.81 8.46
N VAL A 94 8.53 8.93 8.26
CA VAL A 94 9.36 9.17 7.07
C VAL A 94 10.53 8.19 7.03
N TRP A 95 11.21 7.97 8.15
CA TRP A 95 12.30 6.99 8.24
C TRP A 95 11.85 5.59 7.85
N THR A 96 10.78 5.08 8.48
CA THR A 96 10.26 3.75 8.18
C THR A 96 9.77 3.68 6.75
N PHE A 97 9.09 4.71 6.23
CA PHE A 97 8.64 4.76 4.84
C PHE A 97 9.81 4.67 3.85
N LEU A 98 10.87 5.47 4.04
CA LEU A 98 12.02 5.49 3.14
C LEU A 98 12.73 4.14 3.09
N TRP A 99 12.95 3.51 4.24
CA TRP A 99 13.59 2.20 4.29
C TRP A 99 12.69 1.08 3.74
N SER A 100 11.38 1.12 3.98
CA SER A 100 10.45 0.18 3.35
C SER A 100 10.38 0.37 1.84
N ALA A 101 10.35 1.61 1.35
CA ALA A 101 10.31 1.92 -0.08
C ALA A 101 11.62 1.50 -0.78
N LEU A 102 12.77 1.71 -0.14
CA LEU A 102 14.06 1.24 -0.65
C LEU A 102 14.12 -0.30 -0.67
N GLY A 103 13.65 -0.95 0.40
CA GLY A 103 13.54 -2.42 0.44
C GLY A 103 12.67 -2.97 -0.67
N LEU A 104 11.55 -2.30 -0.97
CA LEU A 104 10.62 -2.65 -2.04
C LEU A 104 11.27 -2.51 -3.43
N ALA A 105 11.94 -1.38 -3.68
CA ALA A 105 12.66 -1.15 -4.92
C ALA A 105 13.75 -2.21 -5.14
N LEU A 106 14.49 -2.56 -4.09
CA LEU A 106 15.52 -3.61 -4.14
C LEU A 106 14.92 -4.99 -4.38
N SER A 107 13.79 -5.34 -3.75
CA SER A 107 13.13 -6.63 -4.00
C SER A 107 12.62 -6.76 -5.43
N LEU A 108 12.15 -5.66 -6.02
CA LEU A 108 11.68 -5.64 -7.40
C LEU A 108 12.84 -5.66 -8.40
N GLY A 109 14.05 -5.27 -7.99
CA GLY A 109 15.27 -5.38 -8.80
C GLY A 109 15.67 -6.82 -9.14
N GLU A 110 15.12 -7.81 -8.43
CA GLU A 110 15.35 -9.24 -8.70
C GLU A 110 14.30 -9.84 -9.67
N THR A 111 13.33 -9.03 -10.13
CA THR A 111 12.24 -9.50 -11.01
C THR A 111 12.56 -9.30 -12.49
N PRO A 112 11.93 -10.06 -13.42
CA PRO A 112 12.12 -9.87 -14.87
C PRO A 112 11.77 -8.44 -15.34
N ALA A 113 10.85 -7.77 -14.66
CA ALA A 113 10.51 -6.37 -14.94
C ALA A 113 11.71 -5.41 -14.78
N ALA A 114 12.76 -5.80 -14.04
CA ALA A 114 13.94 -4.99 -13.81
C ALA A 114 15.03 -5.12 -14.89
N GLU A 115 14.81 -5.88 -15.97
CA GLU A 115 15.76 -5.99 -17.09
C GLU A 115 16.10 -4.63 -17.71
N SER A 116 15.15 -3.68 -17.67
CA SER A 116 15.38 -2.29 -18.05
C SER A 116 15.23 -1.36 -16.86
N GLY A 117 16.02 -0.28 -16.82
CA GLY A 117 15.90 0.75 -15.76
C GLY A 117 14.53 1.43 -15.73
N LEU A 118 13.88 1.56 -16.90
CA LEU A 118 12.50 2.04 -17.00
C LEU A 118 11.50 1.04 -16.41
N GLY A 119 11.65 -0.24 -16.71
CA GLY A 119 10.79 -1.31 -16.17
C GLY A 119 10.90 -1.43 -14.65
N TRP A 120 12.12 -1.34 -14.11
CA TRP A 120 12.36 -1.32 -12.66
C TRP A 120 11.70 -0.11 -11.98
N GLY A 121 11.86 1.08 -12.56
CA GLY A 121 11.23 2.31 -12.05
C GLY A 121 9.70 2.21 -12.07
N LEU A 122 9.14 1.70 -13.17
CA LEU A 122 7.70 1.50 -13.33
C LEU A 122 7.15 0.47 -12.34
N ALA A 123 7.85 -0.65 -12.13
CA ALA A 123 7.49 -1.66 -11.15
C ALA A 123 7.49 -1.10 -9.73
N THR A 124 8.53 -0.35 -9.38
CA THR A 124 8.64 0.27 -8.05
C THR A 124 7.52 1.28 -7.82
N LEU A 125 7.24 2.14 -8.79
CA LEU A 125 6.14 3.11 -8.70
C LEU A 125 4.78 2.43 -8.64
N SER A 126 4.56 1.39 -9.45
CA SER A 126 3.32 0.60 -9.45
C SER A 126 3.10 -0.03 -8.07
N ALA A 127 4.09 -0.73 -7.52
CA ALA A 127 4.03 -1.34 -6.19
C ALA A 127 3.78 -0.30 -5.08
N LEU A 128 4.49 0.82 -5.09
CA LEU A 128 4.26 1.92 -4.15
C LEU A 128 2.85 2.48 -4.25
N SER A 129 2.31 2.63 -5.47
CA SER A 129 0.95 3.11 -5.68
C SER A 129 -0.10 2.10 -5.21
N THR A 130 0.12 0.79 -5.44
CA THR A 130 -0.75 -0.29 -4.94
C THR A 130 -0.79 -0.27 -3.41
N GLY A 131 0.38 -0.17 -2.77
CA GLY A 131 0.50 0.02 -1.33
C GLY A 131 -0.25 1.28 -0.86
N ALA A 132 -0.03 2.43 -1.50
CA ALA A 132 -0.68 3.70 -1.17
C ALA A 132 -2.22 3.62 -1.25
N VAL A 133 -2.77 2.90 -2.23
CA VAL A 133 -4.21 2.65 -2.34
C VAL A 133 -4.70 1.78 -1.18
N ALA A 134 -4.06 0.64 -0.94
CA ALA A 134 -4.45 -0.30 0.13
C ALA A 134 -4.35 0.33 1.53
N GLY A 135 -3.19 0.92 1.85
CA GLY A 135 -2.96 1.60 3.12
C GLY A 135 -3.80 2.87 3.28
N GLY A 136 -4.03 3.62 2.19
CA GLY A 136 -4.87 4.81 2.18
C GLY A 136 -6.33 4.51 2.52
N VAL A 137 -6.96 3.56 1.82
CA VAL A 137 -8.35 3.17 2.09
C VAL A 137 -8.49 2.53 3.46
N GLY A 138 -7.56 1.64 3.83
CA GLY A 138 -7.54 1.00 5.16
C GLY A 138 -7.44 2.04 6.29
N LEU A 139 -6.55 3.02 6.16
CA LEU A 139 -6.46 4.12 7.11
C LEU A 139 -7.72 4.99 7.12
N ALA A 140 -8.28 5.30 5.96
CA ALA A 140 -9.49 6.12 5.85
C ALA A 140 -10.67 5.45 6.56
N MET A 141 -10.81 4.13 6.41
CA MET A 141 -11.81 3.33 7.12
C MET A 141 -11.61 3.41 8.64
N VAL A 142 -10.39 3.16 9.15
CA VAL A 142 -10.11 3.21 10.59
C VAL A 142 -10.29 4.62 11.16
N LEU A 143 -9.81 5.63 10.43
CA LEU A 143 -10.00 7.02 10.80
C LEU A 143 -11.49 7.37 10.86
N GLY A 144 -12.26 6.95 9.86
CA GLY A 144 -13.70 7.12 9.83
C GLY A 144 -14.38 6.49 11.05
N HIS A 145 -13.99 5.27 11.44
CA HIS A 145 -14.49 4.65 12.66
C HIS A 145 -14.16 5.50 13.92
N TRP A 146 -12.98 6.12 13.94
CA TRP A 146 -12.59 7.04 15.02
C TRP A 146 -13.48 8.29 15.13
N TYR A 147 -14.07 8.77 14.02
CA TYR A 147 -15.07 9.86 14.08
C TYR A 147 -16.37 9.44 14.78
N LEU A 148 -16.65 8.14 14.92
CA LEU A 148 -17.81 7.65 15.64
C LEU A 148 -17.58 7.60 17.15
N THR A 149 -16.33 7.50 17.59
CA THR A 149 -15.96 7.31 19.00
C THR A 149 -15.35 8.56 19.63
N VAL A 150 -14.70 9.41 18.84
CA VAL A 150 -14.09 10.66 19.31
C VAL A 150 -14.93 11.85 18.82
N PRO A 151 -15.65 12.55 19.73
CA PRO A 151 -16.42 13.72 19.35
C PRO A 151 -15.51 14.89 18.93
N ASN A 152 -16.03 15.77 18.07
CA ASN A 152 -15.39 17.02 17.63
C ASN A 152 -14.08 16.89 16.82
N LEU A 153 -13.83 15.74 16.17
CA LEU A 153 -12.76 15.67 15.16
C LEU A 153 -13.13 16.50 13.92
N ALA A 154 -12.18 17.31 13.43
CA ALA A 154 -12.39 18.13 12.24
C ALA A 154 -12.49 17.23 11.00
N VAL A 155 -13.60 17.30 10.26
CA VAL A 155 -13.87 16.47 9.05
C VAL A 155 -12.80 16.61 7.96
N GLU A 156 -12.04 17.70 7.99
CA GLU A 156 -10.98 17.99 7.01
C GLU A 156 -9.90 16.90 6.94
N HIS A 157 -9.57 16.23 8.05
CA HIS A 157 -8.58 15.15 8.02
C HIS A 157 -9.04 13.95 7.18
N LEU A 158 -10.32 13.55 7.34
CA LEU A 158 -10.90 12.47 6.55
C LEU A 158 -11.08 12.90 5.08
N ARG A 159 -11.45 14.15 4.83
CA ARG A 159 -11.55 14.71 3.46
C ARG A 159 -10.19 14.68 2.76
N ARG A 160 -9.14 15.17 3.41
CA ARG A 160 -7.76 15.15 2.89
C ARG A 160 -7.29 13.73 2.60
N LEU A 161 -7.52 12.81 3.53
CA LEU A 161 -7.11 11.42 3.35
C LEU A 161 -7.86 10.77 2.18
N ASN A 162 -9.18 10.93 2.10
CA ASN A 162 -9.99 10.44 0.97
C ASN A 162 -9.51 11.00 -0.38
N LEU A 163 -9.15 12.29 -0.43
CA LEU A 163 -8.58 12.90 -1.63
C LEU A 163 -7.24 12.27 -2.01
N VAL A 164 -6.30 12.16 -1.06
CA VAL A 164 -4.98 11.56 -1.31
C VAL A 164 -5.13 10.11 -1.78
N THR A 165 -6.00 9.33 -1.15
CA THR A 165 -6.27 7.95 -1.55
C THR A 165 -6.88 7.87 -2.95
N GLY A 166 -7.83 8.73 -3.28
CA GLY A 166 -8.39 8.83 -4.64
C GLY A 166 -7.33 9.19 -5.69
N LEU A 167 -6.41 10.13 -5.37
CA LEU A 167 -5.28 10.44 -6.24
C LEU A 167 -4.32 9.25 -6.40
N ALA A 168 -4.08 8.49 -5.34
CA ALA A 168 -3.28 7.27 -5.40
C ALA A 168 -3.92 6.21 -6.31
N MET A 169 -5.25 6.06 -6.28
CA MET A 169 -5.98 5.17 -7.19
C MET A 169 -5.85 5.59 -8.65
N VAL A 170 -5.95 6.90 -8.93
CA VAL A 170 -5.74 7.43 -10.28
C VAL A 170 -4.29 7.20 -10.73
N ALA A 171 -3.31 7.44 -9.86
CA ALA A 171 -1.90 7.15 -10.17
C ALA A 171 -1.68 5.66 -10.45
N ASN A 172 -2.26 4.77 -9.65
CA ASN A 172 -2.19 3.32 -9.86
C ASN A 172 -2.81 2.90 -11.20
N LEU A 173 -3.94 3.50 -11.57
CA LEU A 173 -4.60 3.25 -12.86
C LEU A 173 -3.71 3.66 -14.04
N LEU A 174 -3.05 4.83 -13.96
CA LEU A 174 -2.13 5.30 -14.97
C LEU A 174 -0.88 4.41 -15.06
N LEU A 175 -0.36 3.97 -13.91
CA LEU A 175 0.81 3.08 -13.84
C LEU A 175 0.48 1.68 -14.39
N LEU A 176 -0.70 1.13 -14.09
CA LEU A 176 -1.20 -0.11 -14.70
C LEU A 176 -1.27 0.03 -16.23
N GLY A 177 -1.83 1.13 -16.74
CA GLY A 177 -1.86 1.41 -18.18
C GLY A 177 -0.46 1.50 -18.79
N ALA A 178 0.46 2.20 -18.13
CA ALA A 178 1.85 2.28 -18.55
C ALA A 178 2.55 0.91 -18.52
N SER A 179 2.29 0.06 -17.51
CA SER A 179 2.83 -1.30 -17.43
C SER A 179 2.37 -2.15 -18.61
N ILE A 180 1.09 -2.07 -18.98
CA ILE A 180 0.57 -2.80 -20.15
C ILE A 180 1.26 -2.35 -21.44
N LEU A 181 1.51 -1.04 -21.60
CA LEU A 181 2.17 -0.49 -22.79
C LEU A 181 3.66 -0.85 -22.85
N VAL A 182 4.38 -0.78 -21.73
CA VAL A 182 5.83 -1.04 -21.67
C VAL A 182 6.14 -2.53 -21.77
N PHE A 183 5.30 -3.39 -21.20
CA PHE A 183 5.50 -4.84 -21.18
C PHE A 183 4.60 -5.59 -22.17
N GLY A 184 4.05 -4.90 -23.18
CA GLY A 184 3.11 -5.48 -24.15
C GLY A 184 3.61 -6.79 -24.79
N ASP A 185 4.85 -6.80 -25.27
CA ASP A 185 5.46 -7.97 -25.91
C ASP A 185 5.54 -9.19 -24.96
N VAL A 186 5.86 -8.96 -23.68
CA VAL A 186 5.93 -10.01 -22.64
C VAL A 186 4.53 -10.55 -22.34
N LEU A 187 3.53 -9.67 -22.30
CA LEU A 187 2.14 -9.99 -22.00
C LEU A 187 1.46 -10.76 -23.15
N GLU A 188 1.84 -10.49 -24.39
CA GLU A 188 1.38 -11.22 -25.57
C GLU A 188 2.08 -12.57 -25.73
N GLY A 189 3.37 -12.65 -25.41
CA GLY A 189 4.16 -13.88 -25.45
C GLY A 189 3.91 -14.85 -24.29
N ALA A 190 3.11 -14.46 -23.29
CA ALA A 190 2.77 -15.30 -22.14
C ALA A 190 1.91 -16.51 -22.52
N ARG A 191 2.01 -17.60 -21.74
CA ARG A 191 1.23 -18.85 -21.97
C ARG A 191 -0.27 -18.60 -22.07
N THR A 192 -0.78 -17.69 -21.25
CA THR A 192 -2.13 -17.15 -21.37
C THR A 192 -2.00 -15.67 -21.64
N PRO A 193 -2.22 -15.19 -22.88
CA PRO A 193 -2.11 -13.76 -23.19
C PRO A 193 -3.04 -12.93 -22.30
N LEU A 194 -2.60 -11.73 -21.92
CA LEU A 194 -3.39 -10.85 -21.04
C LEU A 194 -4.78 -10.52 -21.62
N LEU A 195 -4.87 -10.39 -22.95
CA LEU A 195 -6.12 -10.10 -23.67
C LEU A 195 -6.93 -11.36 -24.02
N SER A 196 -6.56 -12.53 -23.51
CA SER A 196 -7.41 -13.72 -23.55
C SER A 196 -8.64 -13.55 -22.65
N PRO A 197 -9.74 -14.31 -22.84
CA PRO A 197 -10.92 -14.22 -21.99
C PRO A 197 -10.61 -14.37 -20.48
N TRP A 198 -9.67 -15.25 -20.15
CA TRP A 198 -9.22 -15.47 -18.77
C TRP A 198 -8.37 -14.31 -18.24
N GLY A 199 -7.41 -13.82 -19.05
CA GLY A 199 -6.59 -12.66 -18.70
C GLY A 199 -7.44 -11.39 -18.51
N MET A 200 -8.40 -11.16 -19.41
CA MET A 200 -9.36 -10.06 -19.33
C MET A 200 -10.29 -10.18 -18.12
N PHE A 201 -10.66 -11.39 -17.70
CA PHE A 201 -11.45 -11.58 -16.49
C PHE A 201 -10.66 -11.13 -15.25
N HIS A 202 -9.41 -11.56 -15.09
CA HIS A 202 -8.57 -11.15 -13.95
C HIS A 202 -8.22 -9.65 -14.00
N LEU A 203 -7.80 -9.15 -15.15
CA LEU A 203 -7.49 -7.73 -15.35
C LEU A 203 -8.72 -6.86 -15.15
N GLY A 204 -9.86 -7.26 -15.72
CA GLY A 204 -11.14 -6.56 -15.58
C GLY A 204 -11.62 -6.55 -14.14
N THR A 205 -11.48 -7.67 -13.42
CA THR A 205 -11.81 -7.73 -11.99
C THR A 205 -10.91 -6.79 -11.19
N ARG A 206 -9.59 -6.81 -11.40
CA ARG A 206 -8.68 -5.86 -10.76
C ARG A 206 -9.06 -4.41 -11.06
N LEU A 207 -9.31 -4.10 -12.33
CA LEU A 207 -9.60 -2.74 -12.79
C LEU A 207 -10.92 -2.25 -12.20
N VAL A 208 -11.99 -3.02 -12.33
CA VAL A 208 -13.34 -2.62 -11.92
C VAL A 208 -13.49 -2.72 -10.41
N VAL A 209 -13.19 -3.87 -9.82
CA VAL A 209 -13.37 -4.14 -8.39
C VAL A 209 -12.28 -3.45 -7.58
N GLY A 210 -11.02 -3.50 -8.02
CA GLY A 210 -9.90 -2.97 -7.25
C GLY A 210 -9.68 -1.46 -7.35
N LEU A 211 -10.11 -0.81 -8.44
CA LEU A 211 -9.79 0.60 -8.71
C LEU A 211 -11.02 1.45 -9.05
N ILE A 212 -11.75 1.13 -10.12
CA ILE A 212 -12.84 1.99 -10.62
C ILE A 212 -13.98 2.11 -9.60
N LEU A 213 -14.45 1.00 -9.04
CA LEU A 213 -15.54 1.00 -8.07
C LEU A 213 -15.13 1.69 -6.74
N PRO A 214 -13.95 1.40 -6.14
CA PRO A 214 -13.41 2.18 -5.03
C PRO A 214 -13.23 3.67 -5.32
N LEU A 215 -12.84 4.05 -6.54
CA LEU A 215 -12.71 5.44 -6.93
C LEU A 215 -14.08 6.14 -7.00
N ALA A 216 -15.09 5.46 -7.53
CA ALA A 216 -16.48 5.94 -7.48
C ALA A 216 -16.95 6.11 -6.03
N PHE A 217 -16.61 5.16 -5.16
CA PHE A 217 -16.89 5.26 -3.72
C PHE A 217 -16.15 6.42 -3.06
N ALA A 218 -14.92 6.74 -3.45
CA ALA A 218 -14.20 7.92 -2.95
C ALA A 218 -14.92 9.22 -3.34
N LEU A 219 -15.56 9.29 -4.51
CA LEU A 219 -16.41 10.42 -4.92
C LEU A 219 -17.69 10.50 -4.08
N MET A 220 -18.34 9.36 -3.82
CA MET A 220 -19.51 9.30 -2.94
C MET A 220 -19.18 9.72 -1.50
N VAL A 221 -18.04 9.25 -0.97
CA VAL A 221 -17.51 9.65 0.35
C VAL A 221 -17.31 11.16 0.38
N ARG A 222 -16.68 11.75 -0.65
CA ARG A 222 -16.52 13.20 -0.75
C ARG A 222 -17.87 13.92 -0.65
N GLY A 223 -18.90 13.43 -1.36
CA GLY A 223 -20.26 13.94 -1.26
C GLY A 223 -20.81 13.86 0.17
N SER A 224 -20.75 12.69 0.80
CA SER A 224 -21.21 12.49 2.19
C SER A 224 -20.51 13.40 3.20
N LEU A 225 -19.19 13.63 3.02
CA LEU A 225 -18.40 14.52 3.88
C LEU A 225 -18.73 16.01 3.68
N VAL A 226 -19.20 16.43 2.51
CA VAL A 226 -19.70 17.81 2.29
C VAL A 226 -20.96 18.06 3.11
N TYR A 227 -21.84 17.06 3.22
CA TYR A 227 -23.06 17.15 4.03
C TYR A 227 -22.86 16.77 5.51
N GLY A 228 -21.62 16.56 5.96
CA GLY A 228 -21.31 16.19 7.35
C GLY A 228 -21.77 14.79 7.77
N ASN A 229 -22.20 13.94 6.84
CA ASN A 229 -22.67 12.59 7.13
C ASN A 229 -21.49 11.60 7.23
N THR A 230 -20.77 11.67 8.35
CA THR A 230 -19.60 10.82 8.62
C THR A 230 -19.95 9.35 8.75
N ARG A 231 -21.17 9.01 9.24
CA ARG A 231 -21.64 7.61 9.35
C ARG A 231 -21.83 6.94 7.99
N SER A 232 -22.46 7.65 7.04
CA SER A 232 -22.59 7.14 5.68
C SER A 232 -21.22 7.01 5.01
N ALA A 233 -20.36 8.03 5.15
CA ALA A 233 -18.99 7.99 4.63
C ALA A 233 -18.20 6.77 5.15
N THR A 234 -18.31 6.45 6.44
CA THR A 234 -17.65 5.27 7.00
C THR A 234 -18.13 3.96 6.40
N GLY A 235 -19.43 3.79 6.21
CA GLY A 235 -19.99 2.57 5.61
C GLY A 235 -19.45 2.33 4.20
N ILE A 236 -19.33 3.40 3.41
CA ILE A 236 -18.76 3.33 2.05
C ILE A 236 -17.27 2.95 2.10
N LEU A 237 -16.51 3.51 3.05
CA LEU A 237 -15.09 3.19 3.21
C LEU A 237 -14.87 1.73 3.62
N TYR A 238 -15.73 1.13 4.44
CA TYR A 238 -15.66 -0.31 4.74
C TYR A 238 -15.78 -1.17 3.48
N ALA A 239 -16.79 -0.88 2.65
CA ALA A 239 -16.97 -1.59 1.37
C ALA A 239 -15.76 -1.36 0.44
N SER A 240 -15.27 -0.12 0.36
CA SER A 240 -14.10 0.23 -0.44
C SER A 240 -12.84 -0.54 -0.02
N THR A 241 -12.61 -0.75 1.28
CA THR A 241 -11.45 -1.51 1.78
C THR A 241 -11.48 -2.94 1.25
N VAL A 242 -12.62 -3.62 1.33
CA VAL A 242 -12.76 -5.02 0.87
C VAL A 242 -12.48 -5.12 -0.63
N LEU A 243 -13.05 -4.21 -1.42
CA LEU A 243 -12.86 -4.17 -2.87
C LEU A 243 -11.40 -3.91 -3.26
N VAL A 244 -10.74 -2.98 -2.58
CA VAL A 244 -9.30 -2.71 -2.79
C VAL A 244 -8.44 -3.91 -2.41
N LEU A 245 -8.73 -4.59 -1.30
CA LEU A 245 -7.98 -5.79 -0.93
C LEU A 245 -8.10 -6.91 -1.97
N ILE A 246 -9.30 -7.11 -2.54
CA ILE A 246 -9.50 -8.04 -3.66
C ILE A 246 -8.68 -7.60 -4.87
N GLY A 247 -8.68 -6.29 -5.19
CA GLY A 247 -7.85 -5.71 -6.24
C GLY A 247 -6.35 -5.93 -6.05
N THR A 248 -5.84 -5.69 -4.86
CA THR A 248 -4.43 -5.91 -4.50
C THR A 248 -4.05 -7.39 -4.54
N ALA A 249 -4.93 -8.30 -4.11
CA ALA A 249 -4.69 -9.73 -4.22
C ALA A 249 -4.62 -10.18 -5.70
N LEU A 250 -5.53 -9.69 -6.53
CA LEU A 250 -5.47 -9.91 -7.98
C LEU A 250 -4.22 -9.29 -8.59
N ALA A 251 -3.72 -8.20 -8.03
CA ALA A 251 -2.52 -7.56 -8.51
C ALA A 251 -1.29 -8.44 -8.36
N LEU A 252 -1.10 -8.98 -7.16
CA LEU A 252 -0.03 -9.92 -6.89
C LEU A 252 -0.18 -11.21 -7.71
N SER A 253 -1.40 -11.71 -7.87
CA SER A 253 -1.67 -12.91 -8.69
C SER A 253 -1.35 -12.71 -10.16
N LEU A 254 -1.66 -11.54 -10.71
CA LEU A 254 -1.30 -11.17 -12.09
C LEU A 254 0.22 -11.01 -12.21
N GLN A 255 0.86 -10.34 -11.26
CA GLN A 255 2.31 -10.21 -11.27
C GLN A 255 3.03 -11.56 -11.17
N ASP A 256 2.52 -12.50 -10.37
CA ASP A 256 3.03 -13.87 -10.30
C ASP A 256 2.93 -14.59 -11.67
N SER A 257 1.81 -14.39 -12.36
CA SER A 257 1.51 -15.07 -13.63
C SER A 257 2.33 -14.52 -14.80
N TYR A 258 2.57 -13.20 -14.84
CA TYR A 258 3.18 -12.52 -15.99
C TYR A 258 4.60 -12.00 -15.70
N GLY A 259 5.07 -12.03 -14.45
CA GLY A 259 6.38 -11.53 -14.04
C GLY A 259 6.54 -10.01 -14.10
N VAL A 260 5.45 -9.28 -14.36
CA VAL A 260 5.43 -7.82 -14.53
C VAL A 260 4.41 -7.15 -13.61
N PRO A 261 4.66 -5.90 -13.18
CA PRO A 261 3.79 -5.14 -12.28
C PRO A 261 2.51 -4.70 -13.01
N LEU A 262 1.59 -5.65 -13.22
CA LEU A 262 0.23 -5.28 -13.57
C LEU A 262 -0.35 -4.56 -12.38
#